data_AF-A0A4S8LFC1-F1
#
_entry.id   AF-A0A4S8LFC1-F1
#
_cell.length_a   1.000
_cell.length_b   1.000
_cell.length_c   1.000
_cell.angle_alpha   90.00
_cell.angle_beta   90.00
_cell.angle_gamma   90.00
#
_symmetry.space_group_name_H-M   'P 1'
#
loop_
_entity.id
_entity.type
_entity.pdbx_description
1 polymer ?
#
loop_
_entity_poly.entity_id
_entity_poly.type
_entity_poly.pdbx_seq_one_letter_code
_entity_poly.pdbx_strand_id
1 'polypeptide(L)'
;RNDLGVLVEGAKADIVLFDGDSPNMLGWEDPVAAIILHSNVGDVTDVMVDGEWRKREGELVAKEGVIVPFGFSSNQTSDQGDGDGDDADGDDDDAESENILRAVRSGFLDSARRIQGLWAQMAIPELTGTSPFSVPFGMPRREDVVRGGQDGY
;
A
#
# COMPACT_ATOMS: atom_id res chain seq x y z
N ARG A 1 28.50 2.46 -6.12
CA ARG A 1 28.24 1.28 -5.25
C ARG A 1 27.92 0.13 -6.18
N ASN A 2 28.54 -1.03 -5.96
CA ASN A 2 28.39 -2.19 -6.84
C ASN A 2 27.68 -3.36 -6.12
N ASP A 3 27.16 -3.11 -4.91
CA ASP A 3 26.52 -4.04 -3.99
C ASP A 3 25.00 -3.91 -3.96
N LEU A 4 24.42 -3.11 -4.86
CA LEU A 4 22.98 -2.83 -4.98
C LEU A 4 22.47 -3.09 -6.40
N GLY A 5 21.21 -3.50 -6.51
CA GLY A 5 20.54 -3.71 -7.80
C GLY A 5 21.04 -4.93 -8.58
N VAL A 6 21.79 -5.82 -7.93
CA VAL A 6 22.35 -7.05 -8.50
C VAL A 6 22.13 -8.21 -7.53
N LEU A 7 21.85 -9.40 -8.08
CA LEU A 7 21.75 -10.65 -7.31
C LEU A 7 23.06 -11.42 -7.44
N VAL A 8 24.04 -11.07 -6.60
CA VAL A 8 25.36 -11.72 -6.54
C VAL A 8 25.79 -11.92 -5.09
N GLU A 9 26.59 -12.94 -4.82
CA GLU A 9 27.11 -13.21 -3.48
C GLU A 9 27.85 -11.98 -2.92
N GLY A 10 27.59 -11.65 -1.65
CA GLY A 10 28.19 -10.50 -0.97
C GLY A 10 27.52 -9.14 -1.25
N ALA A 11 26.55 -9.05 -2.17
CA ALA A 11 25.69 -7.87 -2.32
C ALA A 11 24.65 -7.79 -1.19
N LYS A 12 24.07 -6.61 -0.97
CA LYS A 12 22.97 -6.47 0.00
C LYS A 12 21.75 -7.26 -0.45
N ALA A 13 21.05 -7.87 0.49
CA ALA A 13 19.81 -8.58 0.26
C ALA A 13 18.61 -7.60 0.18
N ASP A 14 18.61 -6.78 -0.87
CA ASP A 14 17.48 -5.95 -1.29
C ASP A 14 16.71 -6.73 -2.36
N ILE A 15 15.71 -7.52 -1.94
CA ILE A 15 15.06 -8.53 -2.78
C ILE A 15 13.55 -8.30 -2.77
N VAL A 16 12.93 -8.46 -3.94
CA VAL A 16 11.47 -8.44 -4.12
C VAL A 16 11.06 -9.76 -4.77
N LEU A 17 10.06 -10.42 -4.20
CA LEU A 17 9.46 -11.63 -4.76
C LEU A 17 8.08 -11.33 -5.35
N PHE A 18 7.81 -11.86 -6.54
CA PHE A 18 6.53 -11.74 -7.24
C PHE A 18 5.84 -13.09 -7.30
N ASP A 19 4.52 -13.11 -7.11
CA ASP A 19 3.66 -14.25 -7.39
C ASP A 19 3.51 -14.43 -8.91
N GLY A 20 4.16 -15.45 -9.44
CA GLY A 20 4.08 -15.80 -10.87
C GLY A 20 2.80 -16.53 -11.26
N ASP A 21 2.02 -17.01 -10.28
CA ASP A 21 0.79 -17.77 -10.51
C ASP A 21 -0.47 -16.89 -10.46
N SER A 22 -0.30 -15.59 -10.19
CA SER A 22 -1.41 -14.64 -10.15
C SER A 22 -2.09 -14.51 -11.53
N PRO A 23 -3.42 -14.29 -11.61
CA PRO A 23 -4.13 -14.32 -12.89
C PRO A 23 -3.59 -13.40 -13.99
N ASN A 24 -3.00 -12.26 -13.63
CA ASN A 24 -2.39 -11.32 -14.58
C ASN A 24 -0.94 -11.67 -14.96
N MET A 25 -0.30 -12.61 -14.26
CA MET A 25 1.05 -13.10 -14.54
C MET A 25 1.07 -14.39 -15.37
N LEU A 26 -0.07 -15.09 -15.48
CA LEU A 26 -0.21 -16.32 -16.28
C LEU A 26 -0.05 -16.09 -17.79
N GLY A 27 0.49 -17.11 -18.48
CA GLY A 27 0.56 -17.17 -19.94
C GLY A 27 1.80 -16.53 -20.57
N TRP A 28 2.79 -16.15 -19.75
CA TRP A 28 4.06 -15.58 -20.19
C TRP A 28 5.22 -16.55 -19.98
N GLU A 29 6.06 -16.73 -21.01
CA GLU A 29 7.28 -17.53 -20.91
C GLU A 29 8.48 -16.70 -20.43
N ASP A 30 8.51 -15.40 -20.76
CA ASP A 30 9.56 -14.47 -20.33
C ASP A 30 9.14 -13.74 -19.04
N PRO A 31 9.76 -14.05 -17.88
CA PRO A 31 9.41 -13.41 -16.61
C PRO A 31 9.76 -11.92 -16.59
N VAL A 32 10.74 -11.46 -17.38
CA VAL A 32 11.07 -10.03 -17.47
C VAL A 32 9.93 -9.28 -18.16
N ALA A 33 9.41 -9.82 -19.27
CA ALA A 33 8.26 -9.25 -19.95
C ALA A 33 7.00 -9.26 -19.07
N ALA A 34 6.76 -10.34 -18.33
CA ALA A 34 5.63 -10.44 -17.40
C ALA A 34 5.69 -9.32 -16.34
N ILE A 35 6.86 -9.12 -15.71
CA ILE A 35 7.05 -8.07 -14.71
C ILE A 35 6.85 -6.68 -15.31
N ILE A 36 7.48 -6.38 -16.45
CA ILE A 36 7.44 -5.02 -17.02
C ILE A 36 6.06 -4.65 -17.57
N LEU A 37 5.31 -5.60 -18.14
CA LEU A 37 4.11 -5.29 -18.91
C LEU A 37 2.79 -5.62 -18.20
N HIS A 38 2.77 -6.57 -17.26
CA HIS A 38 1.52 -7.11 -16.68
C HIS A 38 1.48 -7.12 -15.16
N SER A 39 2.63 -7.03 -14.48
CA SER A 39 2.63 -7.03 -13.01
C SER A 39 1.97 -5.78 -12.43
N ASN A 40 1.52 -5.92 -11.19
CA ASN A 40 1.02 -4.86 -10.35
C ASN A 40 1.57 -5.00 -8.92
N VAL A 41 1.35 -3.97 -8.08
CA VAL A 41 1.88 -3.93 -6.71
C VAL A 41 1.35 -5.06 -5.81
N GLY A 42 0.19 -5.63 -6.14
CA GLY A 42 -0.42 -6.75 -5.43
C GLY A 42 0.27 -8.09 -5.71
N ASP A 43 0.99 -8.22 -6.84
CA ASP A 43 1.74 -9.43 -7.17
C ASP A 43 3.01 -9.57 -6.33
N VAL A 44 3.49 -8.50 -5.70
CA VAL A 44 4.66 -8.58 -4.82
C VAL A 44 4.28 -9.28 -3.53
N THR A 45 4.82 -10.47 -3.25
CA THR A 45 4.50 -11.23 -2.04
C THR A 45 5.40 -10.86 -0.88
N ASP A 46 6.70 -10.72 -1.16
CA ASP A 46 7.73 -10.56 -0.15
C ASP A 46 8.73 -9.48 -0.55
N VAL A 47 9.21 -8.73 0.45
CA VAL A 47 10.20 -7.67 0.28
C VAL A 47 11.21 -7.76 1.41
N MET A 48 12.48 -7.88 1.07
CA MET A 48 13.61 -7.66 1.97
C MET A 48 14.33 -6.36 1.62
N VAL A 49 14.79 -5.65 2.65
CA VAL A 49 15.71 -4.52 2.52
C VAL A 49 16.82 -4.71 3.54
N ASP A 50 18.05 -4.73 3.06
CA ASP A 50 19.27 -5.04 3.83
C ASP A 50 19.19 -6.39 4.57
N GLY A 51 18.54 -7.38 3.97
CA GLY A 51 18.33 -8.70 4.55
C GLY A 51 17.22 -8.78 5.61
N GLU A 52 16.53 -7.67 5.89
CA GLU A 52 15.39 -7.66 6.80
C GLU A 52 14.06 -7.64 6.05
N TRP A 53 13.10 -8.47 6.49
CA TRP A 53 11.75 -8.48 5.94
C TRP A 53 11.02 -7.15 6.19
N ARG A 54 10.40 -6.63 5.14
CA ARG A 54 9.49 -5.47 5.16
C ARG A 54 8.08 -5.83 4.72
N LYS A 55 7.97 -6.87 3.91
CA LYS A 55 6.72 -7.53 3.53
C LYS A 55 6.99 -9.03 3.50
N ARG A 56 6.08 -9.82 4.02
CA ARG A 56 6.19 -11.28 4.00
C ARG A 56 4.81 -11.89 3.81
N GLU A 57 4.70 -12.85 2.91
CA GLU A 57 3.44 -13.59 2.65
C GLU A 57 2.25 -12.65 2.34
N GLY A 58 2.50 -11.54 1.65
CA GLY A 58 1.44 -10.57 1.30
C GLY A 58 1.19 -9.49 2.36
N GLU A 59 1.71 -9.65 3.58
CA GLU A 59 1.48 -8.74 4.70
C GLU A 59 2.70 -7.86 5.01
N LEU A 60 2.46 -6.63 5.46
CA LEU A 60 3.54 -5.74 5.88
C LEU A 60 4.11 -6.22 7.22
N VAL A 61 5.43 -6.34 7.30
CA VAL A 61 6.11 -6.61 8.57
C VAL A 61 6.30 -5.29 9.29
N ALA A 62 5.55 -5.09 10.35
CA ALA A 62 5.66 -3.91 11.18
C ALA A 62 6.94 -4.01 12.02
N LYS A 63 7.75 -2.94 12.03
CA LYS A 63 8.87 -2.78 12.97
C LYS A 63 8.75 -1.42 13.63
N GLU A 64 9.19 -1.35 14.88
CA GLU A 64 9.30 -0.14 15.68
C GLU A 64 9.84 1.05 14.86
N GLY A 65 9.11 2.18 14.88
CA GLY A 65 9.57 3.45 14.32
C GLY A 65 9.49 3.63 12.80
N VAL A 66 9.12 2.62 12.01
CA VAL A 66 9.10 2.75 10.53
C VAL A 66 7.79 3.34 10.00
N ILE A 67 6.68 3.13 10.72
CA ILE A 67 5.43 3.81 10.39
C ILE A 67 5.19 4.91 11.39
N VAL A 68 5.80 6.06 11.15
CA VAL A 68 5.37 7.32 11.77
C VAL A 68 4.00 7.67 11.16
N PRO A 69 2.89 7.54 11.90
CA PRO A 69 1.63 8.10 11.44
C PRO A 69 1.88 9.60 11.23
N PHE A 70 1.45 10.15 10.10
CA PHE A 70 1.53 11.60 9.87
C PHE A 70 0.93 12.34 11.08
N GLY A 71 1.78 12.94 11.92
CA GLY A 71 1.39 13.69 13.11
C GLY A 71 1.78 13.13 14.48
N PHE A 72 2.47 11.99 14.60
CA PHE A 72 2.96 11.51 15.91
C PHE A 72 4.42 11.91 16.15
N SER A 73 4.65 12.80 17.14
CA SER A 73 6.00 13.13 17.61
C SER A 73 6.43 12.09 18.64
N SER A 74 7.45 11.31 18.31
CA SER A 74 8.10 10.36 19.23
C SER A 74 8.86 11.14 20.30
N ASN A 75 8.19 11.45 21.41
CA ASN A 75 8.88 11.90 22.61
C ASN A 75 8.39 11.12 23.82
N GLN A 76 8.77 9.84 23.88
CA GLN A 76 8.82 9.04 25.10
C GLN A 76 10.01 8.09 24.97
N THR A 77 11.14 8.51 25.54
CA THR A 77 12.33 7.69 25.75
C THR A 77 12.22 6.92 27.05
N SER A 78 12.48 5.61 26.94
CA SER A 78 13.16 4.71 27.90
C SER A 78 12.70 4.72 29.35
N ASP A 79 11.98 3.66 29.73
CA ASP A 79 12.17 3.05 31.05
C ASP A 79 12.73 1.63 30.83
N GLN A 80 13.99 1.44 31.18
CA GLN A 80 14.69 0.16 31.11
C GLN A 80 14.26 -0.68 32.30
N GLY A 81 13.41 -1.68 32.06
CA GLY A 81 13.14 -2.74 33.02
C GLY A 81 14.17 -3.84 32.88
N ASP A 82 15.02 -3.98 33.88
CA ASP A 82 15.90 -5.14 34.09
C ASP A 82 15.01 -6.38 34.31
N GLY A 83 14.75 -7.15 33.24
CA GLY A 83 13.92 -8.35 33.26
C GLY A 83 14.75 -9.58 32.94
N ASP A 84 14.96 -10.41 33.97
CA ASP A 84 15.61 -11.71 33.86
C ASP A 84 14.90 -12.57 32.80
N GLY A 85 15.70 -13.14 31.89
CA GLY A 85 15.22 -13.93 30.76
C GLY A 85 14.54 -15.22 31.21
N ASP A 86 13.23 -15.28 30.95
CA ASP A 86 12.51 -16.53 30.76
C ASP A 86 12.03 -16.55 29.31
N ASP A 87 12.48 -17.57 28.57
CA ASP A 87 12.14 -17.86 27.19
C ASP A 87 10.62 -18.08 27.07
N ALA A 88 9.89 -17.04 26.67
CA ALA A 88 8.51 -17.10 26.23
C ALA A 88 8.46 -16.86 24.73
N ASP A 89 8.61 -17.96 23.99
CA ASP A 89 8.62 -17.97 22.54
C ASP A 89 7.19 -17.77 21.99
N GLY A 90 6.92 -16.63 21.34
CA GLY A 90 6.12 -16.62 20.10
C GLY A 90 4.89 -15.73 19.97
N ASP A 91 4.35 -15.13 21.04
CA ASP A 91 3.04 -14.44 20.95
C ASP A 91 3.12 -12.89 20.98
N ASP A 92 4.26 -12.30 21.39
CA ASP A 92 4.35 -10.84 21.60
C ASP A 92 4.52 -10.05 20.28
N ASP A 93 5.22 -10.62 19.28
CA ASP A 93 5.51 -9.96 18.00
C ASP A 93 4.24 -9.70 17.16
N ASP A 94 3.26 -10.62 17.24
CA ASP A 94 2.00 -10.52 16.49
C ASP A 94 1.10 -9.41 17.07
N ALA A 95 1.06 -9.29 18.41
CA ALA A 95 0.28 -8.27 19.10
C ALA A 95 0.82 -6.86 18.84
N GLU A 96 2.15 -6.71 18.78
CA GLU A 96 2.79 -5.43 18.45
C GLU A 96 2.52 -5.04 16.99
N SER A 97 2.65 -5.99 16.07
CA SER A 97 2.40 -5.76 14.64
C SER A 97 0.97 -5.28 14.37
N GLU A 98 -0.01 -5.89 15.03
CA GLU A 98 -1.41 -5.46 15.01
C GLU A 98 -1.60 -4.02 15.53
N ASN A 99 -0.89 -3.65 16.61
CA ASN A 99 -0.96 -2.29 17.16
C ASN A 99 -0.39 -1.25 16.20
N ILE A 100 0.70 -1.56 15.51
CA ILE A 100 1.29 -0.68 14.50
C ILE A 100 0.32 -0.52 13.32
N LEU A 101 -0.23 -1.60 12.77
CA LEU A 101 -1.20 -1.56 11.67
C LEU A 101 -2.44 -0.72 12.02
N ARG A 102 -2.95 -0.85 13.26
CA ARG A 102 -4.03 -0.01 13.78
C ARG A 102 -3.63 1.47 13.81
N ALA A 103 -2.42 1.80 14.23
CA ALA A 103 -1.92 3.18 14.24
C ALA A 103 -1.83 3.77 12.82
N VAL A 104 -1.32 3.02 11.84
CA VAL A 104 -1.30 3.45 10.42
C VAL A 104 -2.70 3.75 9.92
N ARG A 105 -3.62 2.80 10.14
CA ARG A 105 -5.00 2.92 9.70
C ARG A 105 -5.68 4.13 10.34
N SER A 106 -5.45 4.36 11.63
CA SER A 106 -5.97 5.54 12.32
C SER A 106 -5.46 6.83 11.69
N GLY A 107 -4.13 6.96 11.48
CA GLY A 107 -3.55 8.16 10.87
C GLY A 107 -4.04 8.41 9.44
N PHE A 108 -4.25 7.35 8.66
CA PHE A 108 -4.87 7.44 7.34
C PHE A 108 -6.32 7.97 7.44
N LEU A 109 -7.13 7.40 8.34
CA LEU A 109 -8.54 7.81 8.49
C LEU A 109 -8.67 9.24 9.01
N ASP A 110 -7.78 9.69 9.90
CA ASP A 110 -7.72 11.08 10.34
C ASP A 110 -7.41 12.02 9.17
N SER A 111 -6.42 11.68 8.35
CA SER A 111 -6.06 12.43 7.15
C SER A 111 -7.20 12.45 6.13
N ALA A 112 -7.84 11.31 5.88
CA ALA A 112 -8.98 11.19 4.98
C ALA A 112 -10.15 12.06 5.45
N ARG A 113 -10.51 12.00 6.74
CA ARG A 113 -11.56 12.86 7.32
C ARG A 113 -11.24 14.34 7.15
N ARG A 114 -9.99 14.74 7.34
CA ARG A 114 -9.54 16.13 7.14
C ARG A 114 -9.70 16.57 5.68
N ILE A 115 -9.23 15.76 4.73
CA ILE A 115 -9.34 16.07 3.29
C ILE A 115 -10.80 16.14 2.86
N GLN A 116 -11.60 15.15 3.26
CA GLN A 116 -13.05 15.11 2.97
C GLN A 116 -13.76 16.33 3.55
N GLY A 117 -13.41 16.75 4.77
CA GLY A 117 -13.96 17.96 5.38
C GLY A 117 -13.61 19.22 4.60
N LEU A 118 -12.38 19.35 4.10
CA LEU A 118 -11.99 20.46 3.23
C LEU A 118 -12.77 20.44 1.91
N TRP A 119 -12.90 19.27 1.29
CA TRP A 119 -13.61 19.10 0.02
C TRP A 119 -15.10 19.41 0.13
N ALA A 120 -15.75 19.00 1.22
CA ALA A 120 -17.15 19.31 1.47
C ALA A 120 -17.44 20.82 1.60
N GLN A 121 -16.43 21.62 1.95
CA GLN A 121 -16.53 23.07 2.08
C GLN A 121 -16.14 23.82 0.80
N MET A 122 -15.50 23.16 -0.16
CA MET A 122 -15.17 23.79 -1.44
C MET A 122 -16.43 23.98 -2.27
N ALA A 123 -16.57 25.17 -2.86
CA ALA A 123 -17.62 25.43 -3.83
C ALA A 123 -17.43 24.50 -5.04
N ILE A 124 -18.53 23.90 -5.51
CA ILE A 124 -18.52 23.12 -6.75
C ILE A 124 -18.12 24.07 -7.88
N PRO A 125 -17.08 23.75 -8.67
CA PRO A 125 -16.66 24.62 -9.76
C PRO A 125 -17.74 24.65 -10.84
N GLU A 126 -18.16 25.86 -11.22
CA GLU A 126 -19.02 26.09 -12.38
C GLU A 126 -18.18 25.90 -13.66
N LEU A 127 -18.37 24.77 -14.33
CA LEU A 127 -17.73 24.50 -15.62
C LEU A 127 -18.57 25.13 -16.73
N THR A 128 -18.15 26.29 -17.22
CA THR A 128 -18.80 27.00 -18.34
C THR A 128 -17.96 26.93 -19.61
N GLY A 129 -18.61 27.00 -20.77
CA GLY A 129 -17.94 27.04 -22.06
C GLY A 129 -17.72 25.67 -22.70
N THR A 130 -16.63 25.54 -23.45
CA THR A 130 -16.35 24.37 -24.28
C THR A 130 -15.01 23.76 -23.88
N SER A 131 -14.96 22.44 -23.71
CA SER A 131 -13.71 21.72 -23.47
C SER A 131 -12.73 21.90 -24.65
N PRO A 132 -11.44 21.59 -24.46
CA PRO A 132 -10.44 21.60 -25.55
C PRO A 132 -10.80 20.72 -26.76
N PHE A 133 -11.76 19.80 -26.62
CA PHE A 133 -12.27 18.92 -27.67
C PHE A 133 -13.55 19.43 -28.33
N SER A 134 -13.88 20.72 -28.17
CA SER A 134 -15.09 21.34 -28.72
C SER A 134 -16.42 20.75 -28.22
N VAL A 135 -16.39 20.05 -27.08
CA VAL A 135 -17.60 19.55 -26.40
C VAL A 135 -18.02 20.54 -25.31
N PRO A 136 -19.27 21.06 -25.32
CA PRO A 136 -19.74 21.98 -24.30
C PRO A 136 -19.82 21.30 -22.93
N PHE A 137 -19.40 22.00 -21.88
CA PHE A 137 -19.68 21.57 -20.51
C PHE A 137 -21.20 21.68 -20.29
N GLY A 138 -21.78 20.64 -19.72
CA GLY A 138 -23.20 20.58 -19.38
C GLY A 138 -23.39 19.97 -17.99
N MET A 139 -24.57 20.19 -17.41
CA MET A 139 -24.95 19.51 -16.16
C MET A 139 -24.84 17.99 -16.35
N PRO A 140 -24.17 17.26 -15.44
CA PRO A 140 -24.15 15.81 -15.48
C PRO A 140 -25.59 15.29 -15.54
N ARG A 141 -25.89 14.47 -16.55
CA ARG A 141 -27.19 13.79 -16.58
C ARG A 141 -27.21 12.78 -15.46
N ARG A 142 -28.18 12.92 -14.56
CA ARG A 142 -28.45 11.88 -13.57
C ARG A 142 -29.27 10.80 -14.27
N GLU A 143 -28.59 9.74 -14.67
CA GLU A 143 -29.19 8.56 -15.28
C GLU A 143 -29.17 7.43 -14.25
N ASP A 144 -30.34 6.87 -13.94
CA ASP A 144 -30.44 5.68 -13.10
C ASP A 144 -30.26 4.42 -13.96
N VAL A 145 -29.55 3.43 -13.42
CA VAL A 145 -29.42 2.14 -14.10
C VAL A 145 -30.74 1.39 -14.00
N VAL A 146 -31.48 1.37 -15.10
CA VAL A 146 -32.68 0.54 -15.23
C VAL A 146 -32.28 -0.79 -15.84
N ARG A 147 -32.76 -1.90 -15.28
CA ARG A 147 -32.56 -3.22 -15.86
C ARG A 147 -33.21 -3.24 -17.25
N GLY A 148 -32.41 -3.49 -18.30
CA GLY A 148 -32.93 -3.62 -19.66
C GLY A 148 -33.87 -4.83 -19.77
N GLY A 149 -34.83 -4.77 -20.70
CA GLY A 149 -35.72 -5.90 -21.01
C GLY A 149 -35.04 -7.06 -21.75
N GLN A 150 -33.71 -7.00 -21.90
CA GLN A 150 -32.87 -8.02 -22.52
C GLN A 150 -31.79 -8.45 -21.54
N ASP A 151 -31.29 -9.66 -21.72
CA ASP A 151 -30.32 -10.35 -20.85
C ASP A 151 -28.88 -9.87 -21.00
N GLY A 152 -28.64 -8.86 -21.83
CA GLY A 152 -27.31 -8.24 -21.98
C GLY A 152 -26.31 -9.11 -22.73
N TYR A 153 -26.79 -10.12 -23.46
CA TYR A 153 -26.04 -10.97 -24.40
C TYR A 153 -26.64 -10.89 -25.81
#